data_AF-A0A946SF51-F1
#
_entry.id   AF-A0A946SF51-F1
#
_cell.length_a   1.000
_cell.length_b   1.000
_cell.length_c   1.000
_cell.angle_alpha   90.00
_cell.angle_beta   90.00
_cell.angle_gamma   90.00
#
_symmetry.space_group_name_H-M   'P 1'
#
loop_
_entity.id
_entity.type
_entity.pdbx_description
1 polymer ?
#
loop_
_entity_poly.entity_id
_entity_poly.type
_entity_poly.pdbx_seq_one_letter_code
_entity_poly.pdbx_strand_id
1 'polypeptide(L)'
;MDQSIKAIEDELNRSLEIEYIKIEDQGHLHKGHKAANEGLMHIKACIVSNDFLGLNSIKRHQKVYDILSIFLKRRLHALSLETYSVEEYNQRD
;
A
#
# COMPACT_ATOMS: atom_id res chain seq x y z
N MET A 1 -12.71 5.11 12.57
CA MET A 1 -12.15 5.02 11.20
C MET A 1 -10.69 5.41 11.33
N ASP A 2 -9.77 4.48 11.09
CA ASP A 2 -8.35 4.66 11.38
C ASP A 2 -7.80 5.85 10.56
N GLN A 3 -7.46 6.95 11.24
CA GLN A 3 -7.05 8.21 10.59
C GLN A 3 -5.81 8.03 9.71
N SER A 4 -5.01 6.98 9.96
CA SER A 4 -3.77 6.68 9.24
C SER A 4 -4.03 6.10 7.85
N ILE A 5 -5.01 5.19 7.71
CA ILE A 5 -5.33 4.54 6.43
C ILE A 5 -5.90 5.54 5.45
N LYS A 6 -6.82 6.40 5.92
CA LYS A 6 -7.44 7.42 5.07
C LYS A 6 -6.40 8.41 4.53
N ALA A 7 -5.41 8.81 5.34
CA ALA A 7 -4.35 9.71 4.90
C ALA A 7 -3.45 9.08 3.81
N ILE A 8 -3.15 7.79 3.93
CA ILE A 8 -2.40 7.03 2.93
C ILE A 8 -3.18 6.95 1.62
N GLU A 9 -4.48 6.64 1.70
CA GLU A 9 -5.37 6.60 0.55
C GLU A 9 -5.45 7.96 -0.18
N ASP A 10 -5.63 9.05 0.56
CA ASP A 10 -5.67 10.41 0.01
C ASP A 10 -4.35 10.78 -0.70
N GLU A 11 -3.20 10.46 -0.11
CA GLU A 11 -1.89 10.77 -0.71
C GLU A 11 -1.64 9.98 -1.99
N LEU A 12 -2.04 8.70 -2.00
CA LEU A 12 -1.92 7.85 -3.18
C LEU A 12 -2.81 8.36 -4.31
N ASN A 13 -4.07 8.72 -4.02
CA ASN A 13 -5.00 9.28 -5.01
C ASN A 13 -4.54 10.65 -5.54
N ARG A 14 -3.76 11.42 -4.77
CA ARG A 14 -3.19 12.70 -5.23
C ARG A 14 -1.99 12.52 -6.15
N SER A 15 -1.24 11.43 -5.95
CA SER A 15 0.04 11.20 -6.62
C SER A 15 -0.05 10.27 -7.83
N LEU A 16 -1.11 9.49 -7.95
CA LEU A 16 -1.32 8.47 -8.99
C LEU A 16 -2.76 8.56 -9.52
N GLU A 17 -2.95 8.21 -10.79
CA GLU A 17 -4.30 8.03 -11.35
C GLU A 17 -4.81 6.63 -10.98
N ILE A 18 -5.41 6.52 -9.79
CA ILE A 18 -5.88 5.25 -9.22
C ILE A 18 -7.30 4.97 -9.65
N GLU A 19 -7.50 3.81 -10.28
CA GLU A 19 -8.82 3.30 -10.64
C GLU A 19 -9.43 2.47 -9.52
N TYR A 20 -8.59 1.77 -8.75
CA TYR A 20 -9.02 1.01 -7.59
C TYR A 20 -7.94 0.96 -6.52
N ILE A 21 -8.32 1.19 -5.27
CA ILE A 21 -7.45 1.05 -4.11
C ILE A 21 -8.17 0.30 -2.99
N LYS A 22 -7.45 -0.62 -2.36
CA LYS A 22 -7.90 -1.32 -1.17
C LYS A 22 -6.75 -1.41 -0.18
N ILE A 23 -6.93 -0.82 0.99
CA ILE A 23 -5.95 -0.86 2.09
C ILE A 23 -6.53 -1.68 3.24
N GLU A 24 -5.82 -2.70 3.67
CA GLU A 24 -6.20 -3.62 4.75
C GLU A 24 -5.14 -3.58 5.85
N ASP A 25 -5.56 -3.32 7.09
CA ASP A 25 -4.71 -3.51 8.26
C ASP A 25 -4.59 -5.01 8.56
N GLN A 26 -3.37 -5.53 8.45
CA GLN A 26 -3.02 -6.90 8.83
C GLN A 26 -2.32 -6.94 10.20
N GLY A 27 -2.31 -5.81 10.94
CA GLY A 27 -1.71 -5.70 12.26
C GLY A 27 -2.39 -6.56 13.34
N HIS A 28 -3.62 -7.01 13.09
CA HIS A 28 -4.41 -7.83 14.03
C HIS A 28 -3.90 -9.27 14.22
N LEU A 29 -2.95 -9.76 13.43
CA LEU A 29 -2.43 -11.13 13.55
C LEU A 29 -1.46 -11.36 14.72
N HIS A 30 -1.11 -10.35 15.51
CA HIS A 30 -0.03 -10.46 16.50
C HIS A 30 -0.49 -10.39 17.98
N LYS A 31 -1.52 -11.15 18.36
CA LYS A 31 -1.61 -11.66 19.75
C LYS A 31 -0.55 -12.76 19.94
N GLY A 32 0.74 -12.38 20.12
CA GLY A 32 1.76 -13.33 20.63
C GLY A 32 3.18 -13.29 20.05
N HIS A 33 3.54 -12.38 19.14
CA HIS A 33 4.90 -12.30 18.57
C HIS A 33 5.65 -11.02 18.99
N LYS A 34 6.98 -11.09 19.11
CA LYS A 34 7.89 -10.00 19.52
C LYS A 34 7.66 -8.66 18.78
N ALA A 35 7.19 -8.69 17.53
CA ALA A 35 6.86 -7.49 16.75
C ALA A 35 5.65 -6.69 17.31
N ALA A 36 4.78 -7.32 18.11
CA ALA A 36 3.70 -6.64 18.82
C ALA A 36 4.22 -5.66 19.89
N ASN A 37 5.43 -5.90 20.42
CA ASN A 37 6.03 -5.04 21.45
C ASN A 37 6.58 -3.72 20.91
N GLU A 38 6.77 -3.59 19.59
CA GLU A 38 7.25 -2.34 18.95
C GLU A 38 6.12 -1.50 18.35
N GLY A 39 4.85 -1.94 18.41
CA GLY A 39 3.71 -1.17 17.91
C GLY A 39 3.68 -1.00 16.38
N LEU A 40 4.28 -1.94 15.66
CA LEU A 40 4.51 -1.87 14.22
C LEU A 40 3.25 -2.30 13.45
N MET A 41 2.71 -1.40 12.62
CA MET A 41 1.54 -1.69 11.79
C MET A 41 1.96 -2.42 10.50
N HIS A 42 1.28 -3.53 10.20
CA HIS A 42 1.44 -4.29 8.96
C HIS A 42 0.28 -3.95 8.05
N ILE A 43 0.54 -3.25 6.95
CA ILE A 43 -0.51 -2.87 5.99
C ILE A 43 -0.34 -3.66 4.71
N LYS A 44 -1.46 -4.09 4.14
CA LYS A 44 -1.55 -4.57 2.77
C LYS A 44 -2.33 -3.57 1.93
N ALA A 45 -1.74 -3.07 0.85
CA ALA A 45 -2.41 -2.18 -0.10
C ALA A 45 -2.42 -2.81 -1.49
N CYS A 46 -3.61 -2.95 -2.06
CA CYS A 46 -3.83 -3.28 -3.46
C CYS A 46 -4.14 -1.99 -4.21
N ILE A 47 -3.36 -1.69 -5.25
CA ILE A 47 -3.45 -0.45 -6.01
C ILE A 47 -3.52 -0.81 -7.50
N VAL A 48 -4.56 -0.33 -8.16
CA VAL A 48 -4.79 -0.48 -9.60
C VAL A 48 -4.68 0.89 -10.24
N SER A 49 -3.72 1.06 -11.14
CA SER A 49 -3.45 2.33 -11.81
C SER A 49 -2.72 2.13 -13.13
N ASN A 50 -3.06 2.95 -14.13
CA ASN A 50 -2.35 2.97 -15.41
C ASN A 50 -0.93 3.56 -15.30
N ASP A 51 -0.60 4.26 -14.21
CA ASP A 51 0.78 4.68 -13.90
C ASP A 51 1.76 3.50 -13.80
N PHE A 52 1.26 2.27 -13.66
CA PHE A 52 2.05 1.05 -13.58
C PHE A 52 2.28 0.36 -14.94
N LEU A 53 1.64 0.84 -16.01
CA LEU A 53 1.84 0.31 -17.37
C LEU A 53 3.31 0.47 -17.79
N GLY A 54 3.88 -0.61 -18.34
CA GLY A 54 5.28 -0.64 -18.76
C GLY A 54 6.32 -0.63 -17.63
N LEU A 55 5.92 -0.53 -16.37
CA LEU A 55 6.82 -0.65 -15.21
C LEU A 55 6.87 -2.10 -14.71
N ASN A 56 8.07 -2.56 -14.35
CA ASN A 56 8.22 -3.83 -13.65
C ASN A 56 7.81 -3.72 -12.17
N SER A 57 7.59 -4.85 -11.51
CA SER A 57 7.11 -4.90 -10.11
C SER A 57 7.98 -4.09 -9.15
N ILE A 58 9.31 -4.09 -9.33
CA ILE A 58 10.23 -3.33 -8.47
C ILE A 58 10.00 -1.83 -8.63
N LYS A 59 9.90 -1.33 -9.87
CA LYS A 59 9.66 0.10 -10.14
C LYS A 59 8.28 0.55 -9.65
N ARG A 60 7.26 -0.31 -9.80
CA ARG A 60 5.91 -0.04 -9.26
C ARG A 60 5.96 0.13 -7.74
N HIS A 61 6.62 -0.81 -7.06
CA HIS A 61 6.79 -0.73 -5.61
C HIS A 61 7.60 0.50 -5.22
N GLN A 62 8.74 0.77 -5.87
CA GLN A 62 9.56 1.95 -5.59
C GLN A 62 8.75 3.26 -5.71
N LYS A 63 7.91 3.39 -6.74
CA LYS A 63 7.05 4.56 -6.92
C LYS A 63 6.08 4.76 -5.76
N VAL A 64 5.40 3.69 -5.35
CA VAL A 64 4.47 3.74 -4.21
C VAL A 64 5.21 3.99 -2.89
N TYR A 65 6.36 3.35 -2.69
CA TYR A 65 7.22 3.57 -1.53
C TYR A 65 7.71 5.01 -1.43
N ASP A 66 8.04 5.65 -2.55
CA ASP A 66 8.49 7.04 -2.60
C ASP A 66 7.37 7.99 -2.15
N ILE A 67 6.16 7.82 -2.69
CA ILE A 67 4.96 8.57 -2.30
C ILE A 67 4.67 8.40 -0.80
N LEU A 68 4.75 7.16 -0.30
CA LEU A 68 4.44 6.83 1.09
C LEU A 68 5.63 6.99 2.04
N SER A 69 6.79 7.42 1.56
CA SER A 69 8.03 7.45 2.34
C SER A 69 7.91 8.30 3.61
N ILE A 70 7.12 9.37 3.56
CA ILE A 70 6.83 10.27 4.68
C ILE A 70 5.99 9.56 5.76
N PHE A 71 5.06 8.70 5.35
CA PHE A 71 4.22 7.89 6.26
C PHE A 71 4.99 6.70 6.82
N LEU A 72 5.86 6.09 6.01
CA LEU A 72 6.71 4.95 6.38
C LEU A 72 7.72 5.28 7.47
N LYS A 73 8.36 6.46 7.41
CA LYS A 73 9.35 6.87 8.42
C LYS A 73 8.78 7.05 9.83
N ARG A 74 7.46 7.18 9.98
CA ARG A 74 6.82 7.53 11.26
C ARG A 74 6.08 6.39 11.92
N ARG A 75 5.41 5.50 11.17
CA ARG A 75 4.50 4.50 11.76
C ARG A 75 4.42 3.14 11.04
N LEU A 76 4.80 3.01 9.77
CA LEU A 76 4.70 1.75 9.01
C LEU A 76 6.04 1.02 8.96
N HIS A 77 6.09 -0.22 9.46
CA HIS A 77 7.31 -1.04 9.42
C HIS A 77 7.32 -2.03 8.24
N ALA A 78 6.14 -2.55 7.88
CA ALA A 78 5.98 -3.48 6.77
C ALA A 78 4.77 -3.09 5.92
N LEU A 79 5.00 -2.94 4.63
CA LEU A 79 3.99 -2.60 3.63
C LEU A 79 4.01 -3.65 2.52
N SER A 80 2.94 -4.44 2.44
CA SER A 80 2.71 -5.38 1.35
C SER A 80 1.96 -4.65 0.24
N LEU A 81 2.59 -4.53 -0.92
CA LEU A 81 2.02 -3.89 -2.09
C LEU A 81 1.61 -4.93 -3.13
N GLU A 82 0.39 -4.81 -3.62
CA GLU A 82 -0.04 -5.44 -4.85
C GLU A 82 -0.36 -4.34 -5.86
N THR A 83 0.43 -4.21 -6.91
CA THR A 83 0.29 -3.15 -7.92
C THR A 83 -0.03 -3.73 -9.29
N TYR A 84 -1.18 -3.33 -9.86
CA TYR A 84 -1.67 -3.81 -11.15
C TYR A 84 -1.98 -2.62 -12.06
N SER A 85 -1.74 -2.77 -13.37
CA SER A 85 -2.44 -1.92 -14.34
C SER A 85 -3.92 -2.28 -14.39
N VAL A 86 -4.73 -1.38 -14.96
CA VAL A 86 -6.16 -1.61 -15.16
C VAL A 86 -6.40 -2.84 -16.02
N GLU A 87 -5.60 -3.02 -17.07
CA GLU A 87 -5.67 -4.20 -17.94
C GLU A 87 -5.33 -5.49 -17.18
N GLU A 88 -4.25 -5.50 -16.40
CA GLU A 88 -3.87 -6.67 -15.60
C GLU A 88 -4.95 -7.03 -14.56
N TYR A 89 -5.60 -6.03 -13.96
CA TYR A 89 -6.64 -6.24 -12.96
C TYR A 89 -7.94 -6.76 -13.59
N ASN A 90 -8.32 -6.26 -14.76
CA ASN A 90 -9.51 -6.70 -15.49
C ASN A 90 -9.36 -8.10 -16.10
N GLN A 91 -8.13 -8.57 -16.34
CA GLN A 91 -7.85 -9.93 -16.82
C GLN A 91 -7.79 -10.98 -15.70
N ARG A 92 -7.98 -10.55 -14.44
CA ARG A 92 -7.99 -11.41 -13.26
C ARG A 92 -9.40 -12.00 -13.05
N ASP A 93 -9.93 -12.69 -14.06
CA ASP A 93 -11.14 -13.53 -13.98
C ASP A 93 -10.75 -15.02 -13.92
#